data_AF-A0A833QZN2-F1
#
_entry.id   AF-A0A833QZN2-F1
#
_cell.length_a   1.000
_cell.length_b   1.000
_cell.length_c   1.000
_cell.angle_alpha   90.00
_cell.angle_beta   90.00
_cell.angle_gamma   90.00
#
_symmetry.space_group_name_H-M   'P 1'
#
loop_
_entity.id
_entity.type
_entity.pdbx_description
1 polymer ?
#
loop_
_entity_poly.entity_id
_entity_poly.type
_entity_poly.pdbx_seq_one_letter_code
_entity_poly.pdbx_strand_id
1 'polypeptide(L)'
;MVSTSSMVSSNPTVATLSRKSSASLPNSNSPFKSRVVAFPLAASVSVLLWTNPVNAGILSGFSGLESVPGPQLPRIDFLNKWNEVNQKKYEELDSQFKSSKVLKELLEKSKQNKEKNQQLIQDKYCLRGAEWGVGDCSTQGMTEQERNDFVTMLKKKTGEQ
;
A
#
# COMPACT_ATOMS: atom_id res chain seq x y z
N MET A 1 32.21 -79.29 -23.35
CA MET A 1 30.98 -80.00 -23.76
C MET A 1 29.81 -79.35 -23.04
N VAL A 2 28.72 -79.04 -23.76
CA VAL A 2 27.29 -79.21 -23.38
C VAL A 2 26.87 -78.62 -22.01
N SER A 3 26.18 -77.46 -21.97
CA SER A 3 24.70 -77.29 -22.02
C SER A 3 23.96 -77.80 -20.76
N THR A 4 22.88 -77.20 -20.24
CA THR A 4 21.87 -76.30 -20.87
C THR A 4 21.01 -75.51 -19.85
N SER A 5 20.27 -74.51 -20.38
CA SER A 5 19.00 -73.90 -19.89
C SER A 5 19.07 -72.82 -18.77
N SER A 6 18.12 -71.89 -18.56
CA SER A 6 17.00 -71.25 -19.34
C SER A 6 16.33 -70.17 -18.44
N MET A 7 15.49 -69.18 -18.85
CA MET A 7 14.98 -68.72 -20.16
C MET A 7 14.51 -67.24 -20.10
N VAL A 8 14.80 -66.46 -21.15
CA VAL A 8 14.00 -65.40 -21.87
C VAL A 8 13.13 -64.34 -21.13
N SER A 9 13.13 -63.13 -21.74
CA SER A 9 12.49 -61.86 -21.33
C SER A 9 11.30 -61.46 -22.24
N SER A 10 10.34 -60.66 -21.73
CA SER A 10 9.45 -59.79 -22.55
C SER A 10 8.74 -58.70 -21.70
N ASN A 11 8.52 -57.50 -22.26
CA ASN A 11 7.95 -56.32 -21.57
C ASN A 11 7.14 -55.43 -22.56
N PRO A 12 5.99 -54.76 -22.21
CA PRO A 12 5.17 -53.99 -23.17
C PRO A 12 4.87 -52.48 -22.87
N THR A 13 5.49 -51.58 -23.64
CA THR A 13 4.89 -50.58 -24.58
C THR A 13 3.64 -49.69 -24.26
N VAL A 14 3.86 -48.35 -24.09
CA VAL A 14 3.12 -47.15 -24.64
C VAL A 14 1.68 -46.85 -24.08
N ALA A 15 1.14 -45.62 -23.91
CA ALA A 15 1.20 -44.36 -24.69
C ALA A 15 1.04 -43.03 -23.90
N THR A 16 1.30 -41.89 -24.57
CA THR A 16 1.10 -40.50 -24.09
C THR A 16 0.04 -39.78 -24.96
N LEU A 17 -0.75 -38.86 -24.37
CA LEU A 17 -1.74 -38.06 -25.12
C LEU A 17 -1.78 -36.60 -24.63
N SER A 18 -1.83 -35.67 -25.58
CA SER A 18 -1.79 -34.21 -25.36
C SER A 18 -3.12 -33.56 -25.71
N ARG A 19 -3.53 -32.49 -24.99
CA ARG A 19 -4.83 -31.82 -25.21
C ARG A 19 -4.70 -30.31 -25.09
N LYS A 20 -4.93 -29.59 -26.20
CA LYS A 20 -5.18 -28.13 -26.21
C LYS A 20 -6.67 -27.86 -25.97
N SER A 21 -7.00 -26.70 -25.39
CA SER A 21 -8.32 -26.09 -25.55
C SER A 21 -8.22 -24.56 -25.51
N SER A 22 -9.04 -23.89 -26.31
CA SER A 22 -9.07 -22.44 -26.55
C SER A 22 -10.25 -21.76 -25.86
N ALA A 23 -10.19 -20.43 -25.73
CA ALA A 23 -11.18 -19.61 -25.00
C ALA A 23 -12.34 -19.09 -25.87
N SER A 24 -13.49 -18.83 -25.25
CA SER A 24 -14.50 -17.87 -25.73
C SER A 24 -15.47 -17.44 -24.61
N LEU A 25 -15.89 -16.17 -24.66
CA LEU A 25 -16.95 -15.56 -23.82
C LEU A 25 -18.25 -15.43 -24.64
N PRO A 26 -19.43 -15.39 -24.00
CA PRO A 26 -20.61 -14.77 -24.59
C PRO A 26 -21.04 -13.49 -23.84
N ASN A 27 -21.34 -12.45 -24.61
CA ASN A 27 -21.93 -11.19 -24.18
C ASN A 27 -23.47 -11.29 -24.17
N SER A 28 -24.17 -10.58 -23.29
CA SER A 28 -25.65 -10.54 -23.30
C SER A 28 -26.19 -9.14 -23.00
N ASN A 29 -26.86 -8.55 -23.99
CA ASN A 29 -27.59 -7.29 -23.88
C ASN A 29 -29.10 -7.56 -23.80
N SER A 30 -29.80 -6.96 -22.84
CA SER A 30 -31.26 -6.76 -22.94
C SER A 30 -31.69 -5.48 -22.21
N PRO A 31 -32.67 -4.70 -22.71
CA PRO A 31 -33.05 -3.40 -22.14
C PRO A 31 -34.26 -3.49 -21.18
N PHE A 32 -34.73 -2.32 -20.74
CA PHE A 32 -35.98 -2.04 -20.02
C PHE A 32 -36.01 -2.24 -18.49
N LYS A 33 -35.83 -1.12 -17.76
CA LYS A 33 -36.69 -0.66 -16.64
C LYS A 33 -36.28 0.75 -16.15
N SER A 34 -36.37 1.74 -17.03
CA SER A 34 -36.34 3.16 -16.64
C SER A 34 -37.71 3.55 -16.07
N ARG A 35 -37.79 3.96 -14.79
CA ARG A 35 -38.83 4.82 -14.13
C ARG A 35 -38.86 4.75 -12.57
N VAL A 36 -37.72 4.66 -11.87
CA VAL A 36 -37.70 4.64 -10.37
C VAL A 36 -36.77 5.70 -9.74
N VAL A 37 -36.00 6.46 -10.54
CA VAL A 37 -34.92 7.32 -10.03
C VAL A 37 -35.37 8.77 -9.70
N ALA A 38 -36.67 9.10 -9.82
CA ALA A 38 -37.15 10.49 -9.68
C ALA A 38 -37.48 10.94 -8.25
N PHE A 39 -37.74 10.01 -7.32
CA PHE A 39 -38.12 10.36 -5.93
C PHE A 39 -36.99 10.71 -4.94
N PRO A 40 -35.74 10.19 -5.01
CA PRO A 40 -34.74 10.44 -3.98
C PRO A 40 -34.16 11.87 -4.01
N LEU A 41 -34.18 12.54 -5.17
CA LEU A 41 -33.57 13.87 -5.34
C LEU A 41 -34.35 14.99 -4.63
N ALA A 42 -35.68 14.91 -4.56
CA ALA A 42 -36.49 15.93 -3.90
C ALA A 42 -36.25 15.97 -2.38
N ALA A 43 -36.16 14.80 -1.74
CA ALA A 43 -35.94 14.69 -0.30
C ALA A 43 -34.59 15.28 0.14
N SER A 44 -33.52 15.12 -0.67
CA SER A 44 -32.21 15.71 -0.38
C SER A 44 -32.20 17.25 -0.40
N VAL A 45 -33.01 17.88 -1.24
CA VAL A 45 -33.09 19.35 -1.31
C VAL A 45 -33.82 19.92 -0.09
N SER A 46 -34.85 19.23 0.42
CA SER A 46 -35.54 19.63 1.65
C SER A 46 -34.63 19.63 2.87
N VAL A 47 -33.68 18.69 2.98
CA VAL A 47 -32.71 18.66 4.10
C VAL A 47 -31.76 19.87 4.06
N LEU A 48 -31.34 20.31 2.87
CA LEU A 48 -30.47 21.47 2.71
C LEU A 48 -31.20 22.81 2.95
N LEU A 49 -32.49 22.88 2.64
CA LEU A 49 -33.31 24.08 2.86
C LEU A 49 -33.92 24.17 4.27
N TRP A 50 -33.91 23.08 5.05
CA TRP A 50 -34.39 23.06 6.44
C TRP A 50 -33.34 23.54 7.46
N THR A 51 -32.12 23.89 7.04
CA THR A 51 -31.12 24.47 7.95
C THR A 51 -31.56 25.87 8.39
N ASN A 52 -32.28 25.93 9.50
CA ASN A 52 -32.41 27.16 10.29
C ASN A 52 -30.98 27.65 10.55
N PRO A 53 -30.64 28.91 10.22
CA PRO A 53 -29.31 29.44 10.48
C PRO A 53 -29.12 29.57 11.99
N VAL A 54 -28.54 28.52 12.59
CA VAL A 54 -28.05 28.56 13.96
C VAL A 54 -26.90 29.55 14.00
N ASN A 55 -27.24 30.77 14.37
CA ASN A 55 -26.28 31.81 14.67
C ASN A 55 -25.46 31.34 15.89
N ALA A 56 -24.24 30.86 15.63
CA ALA A 56 -23.30 30.39 16.65
C ALA A 56 -22.72 31.58 17.45
N GLY A 57 -23.60 32.26 18.17
CA GLY A 57 -23.30 33.55 18.82
C GLY A 57 -24.19 33.92 20.01
N ILE A 58 -25.15 33.08 20.41
CA ILE A 58 -26.08 33.39 21.54
C ILE A 58 -25.79 32.53 22.80
N LEU A 59 -25.00 31.46 22.68
CA LEU A 59 -24.56 30.62 23.82
C LEU A 59 -23.06 30.67 24.11
N SER A 60 -22.29 31.46 23.34
CA SER A 60 -20.85 31.69 23.55
C SER A 60 -20.54 32.65 24.72
N GLY A 61 -21.27 32.46 25.83
CA GLY A 61 -21.21 33.30 27.03
C GLY A 61 -21.75 32.62 28.29
N PHE A 62 -22.35 31.43 28.18
CA PHE A 62 -22.55 30.60 29.36
C PHE A 62 -21.24 29.88 29.67
N SER A 63 -20.62 30.20 30.81
CA SER A 63 -19.54 29.39 31.38
C SER A 63 -20.15 28.05 31.80
N GLY A 64 -20.27 27.14 30.83
CA GLY A 64 -20.72 25.78 31.06
C GLY A 64 -19.89 25.16 32.17
N LEU A 65 -20.59 24.60 33.16
CA LEU A 65 -20.09 23.96 34.37
C LEU A 65 -18.57 23.80 34.36
N GLU A 66 -17.85 24.68 35.07
CA GLU A 66 -16.40 24.54 35.24
C GLU A 66 -16.11 23.08 35.58
N SER A 67 -15.15 22.48 34.88
CA SER A 67 -14.79 21.08 35.03
C SER A 67 -14.28 20.84 36.45
N VAL A 68 -15.20 20.60 37.39
CA VAL A 68 -14.92 20.23 38.77
C VAL A 68 -13.92 19.09 38.69
N PRO A 69 -12.70 19.26 39.21
CA PRO A 69 -11.63 18.30 39.01
C PRO A 69 -12.11 16.95 39.52
N GLY A 70 -12.20 15.98 38.60
CA GLY A 70 -12.75 14.67 38.90
C GLY A 70 -12.06 14.07 40.13
N PRO A 71 -12.80 13.40 41.03
CA PRO A 71 -12.22 12.86 42.25
C PRO A 71 -11.03 11.97 41.89
N GLN A 72 -9.93 12.11 42.64
CA GLN A 72 -8.72 11.34 42.39
C GLN A 72 -9.06 9.85 42.48
N LEU A 73 -9.00 9.15 41.34
CA LEU A 73 -9.29 7.74 41.26
C LEU A 73 -8.38 6.97 42.23
N PRO A 74 -8.93 6.11 43.10
CA PRO A 74 -8.12 5.34 44.04
C PRO A 74 -7.15 4.47 43.24
N ARG A 75 -5.86 4.56 43.56
CA ARG A 75 -4.80 3.78 42.90
C ARG A 75 -4.95 2.33 43.34
N ILE A 76 -5.70 1.55 42.57
CA ILE A 76 -5.91 0.13 42.85
C ILE A 76 -4.69 -0.66 42.37
N ASP A 77 -3.94 -1.22 43.33
CA ASP A 77 -2.64 -1.87 43.11
C ASP A 77 -2.67 -2.98 42.06
N PHE A 78 -3.81 -3.66 41.91
CA PHE A 78 -4.04 -4.63 40.85
C PHE A 78 -3.91 -4.02 39.44
N LEU A 79 -4.48 -2.85 39.16
CA LEU A 79 -4.38 -2.24 37.83
C LEU A 79 -2.95 -1.75 37.54
N ASN A 80 -2.27 -1.21 38.54
CA ASN A 80 -0.86 -0.80 38.39
C ASN A 80 0.00 -2.03 38.05
N LYS A 81 -0.12 -3.11 38.83
CA LYS A 81 0.57 -4.38 38.58
C LYS A 81 0.22 -5.00 37.22
N TRP A 82 -1.04 -4.92 36.80
CA TRP A 82 -1.50 -5.45 35.51
C TRP A 82 -0.97 -4.63 34.33
N ASN A 83 -0.97 -3.30 34.44
CA ASN A 83 -0.37 -2.39 33.46
C ASN A 83 1.14 -2.62 33.35
N GLU A 84 1.86 -2.72 34.48
CA GLU A 84 3.30 -3.04 34.48
C GLU A 84 3.62 -4.39 33.83
N VAL A 85 2.84 -5.44 34.13
CA VAL A 85 3.04 -6.77 33.54
C VAL A 85 2.79 -6.75 32.04
N ASN A 86 1.76 -6.05 31.57
CA ASN A 86 1.51 -5.87 30.15
C ASN A 86 2.61 -5.05 29.47
N GLN A 87 3.04 -3.94 30.06
CA GLN A 87 4.12 -3.11 29.54
C GLN A 87 5.42 -3.93 29.40
N LYS A 88 5.84 -4.63 30.46
CA LYS A 88 7.01 -5.51 30.45
C LYS A 88 6.89 -6.59 29.35
N LYS A 89 5.69 -7.14 29.13
CA LYS A 89 5.44 -8.12 28.06
C LYS A 89 5.54 -7.50 26.65
N TYR A 90 5.09 -6.26 26.44
CA TYR A 90 5.27 -5.56 25.16
C TYR A 90 6.74 -5.23 24.90
N GLU A 91 7.47 -4.75 25.92
CA GLU A 91 8.91 -4.48 25.85
C GLU A 91 9.71 -5.75 25.56
N GLU A 92 9.37 -6.87 26.22
CA GLU A 92 9.98 -8.18 25.95
C GLU A 92 9.73 -8.63 24.50
N LEU A 93 8.47 -8.61 24.04
CA LEU A 93 8.13 -9.04 22.67
C LEU A 93 8.74 -8.14 21.59
N ASP A 94 8.82 -6.83 21.83
CA ASP A 94 9.52 -5.89 20.94
C ASP A 94 11.03 -6.16 20.92
N SER A 95 11.65 -6.47 22.07
CA SER A 95 13.07 -6.88 22.13
C SER A 95 13.33 -8.21 21.42
N GLN A 96 12.41 -9.18 21.53
CA GLN A 96 12.47 -10.46 20.79
C GLN A 96 12.30 -10.23 19.28
N PHE A 97 11.38 -9.35 18.88
CA PHE A 97 11.20 -8.99 17.47
C PHE A 97 12.43 -8.27 16.89
N LYS A 98 12.98 -7.29 17.61
CA LYS A 98 14.21 -6.56 17.26
C LYS A 98 15.44 -7.47 17.19
N SER A 99 15.52 -8.48 18.06
CA SER A 99 16.61 -9.46 18.05
C SER A 99 16.42 -10.60 17.05
N SER A 100 15.22 -10.77 16.47
CA SER A 100 14.90 -11.82 15.51
C SER A 100 15.81 -11.83 14.28
N LYS A 101 16.13 -13.03 13.78
CA LYS A 101 16.99 -13.22 12.60
C LYS A 101 16.38 -12.56 11.35
N VAL A 102 15.07 -12.71 11.15
CA VAL A 102 14.36 -12.21 9.95
C VAL A 102 14.43 -10.69 9.87
N LEU A 103 14.17 -9.96 10.97
CA LEU A 103 14.23 -8.50 10.95
C LEU A 103 15.65 -8.01 10.66
N LYS A 104 16.67 -8.62 11.28
CA LYS A 104 18.09 -8.28 11.04
C LYS A 104 18.47 -8.46 9.57
N GLU A 105 18.12 -9.61 8.98
CA GLU A 105 18.38 -9.92 7.58
C GLU A 105 17.67 -8.94 6.62
N LEU A 106 16.42 -8.59 6.90
CA LEU A 106 15.66 -7.61 6.11
C LEU A 106 16.22 -6.19 6.23
N LEU A 107 16.66 -5.78 7.43
CA LEU A 107 17.30 -4.48 7.64
C LEU A 107 18.65 -4.40 6.94
N GLU A 108 19.45 -5.46 6.98
CA GLU A 108 20.73 -5.54 6.25
C GLU A 108 20.52 -5.49 4.74
N LYS A 109 19.61 -6.32 4.20
CA LYS A 109 19.22 -6.28 2.78
C LYS A 109 18.71 -4.91 2.36
N SER A 110 17.90 -4.25 3.19
CA SER A 110 17.38 -2.91 2.95
C SER A 110 18.50 -1.86 2.87
N LYS A 111 19.47 -1.88 3.81
CA LYS A 111 20.65 -1.00 3.78
C LYS A 111 21.49 -1.21 2.52
N GLN A 112 21.87 -2.45 2.23
CA GLN A 112 22.63 -2.79 1.03
C GLN A 112 21.89 -2.38 -0.25
N ASN A 113 20.57 -2.54 -0.30
CA ASN A 113 19.76 -2.15 -1.46
C ASN A 113 19.63 -0.63 -1.60
N LYS A 114 19.56 0.11 -0.49
CA LYS A 114 19.58 1.58 -0.48
C LYS A 114 20.91 2.10 -1.02
N GLU A 115 22.02 1.60 -0.51
CA GLU A 115 23.38 2.02 -0.91
C GLU A 115 23.63 1.73 -2.40
N LYS A 116 23.34 0.50 -2.87
CA LYS A 116 23.53 0.09 -4.27
C LYS A 116 22.71 0.91 -5.26
N ASN A 117 21.48 1.30 -4.89
CA ASN A 117 20.58 2.02 -5.79
C ASN A 117 20.53 3.53 -5.55
N GLN A 118 21.32 4.09 -4.61
CA GLN A 118 21.19 5.50 -4.23
C GLN A 118 21.34 6.45 -5.42
N GLN A 119 22.34 6.22 -6.29
CA GLN A 119 22.56 7.02 -7.49
C GLN A 119 21.40 6.87 -8.50
N LEU A 120 21.01 5.63 -8.83
CA LEU A 120 19.87 5.36 -9.73
C LEU A 120 18.55 5.98 -9.25
N ILE A 121 18.34 6.01 -7.93
CA ILE A 121 17.19 6.66 -7.30
C ILE A 121 17.29 8.18 -7.43
N GLN A 122 18.46 8.76 -7.12
CA GLN A 122 18.71 10.20 -7.29
C GLN A 122 18.55 10.64 -8.75
N ASP A 123 19.11 9.91 -9.72
CA ASP A 123 18.98 10.20 -11.15
C ASP A 123 17.52 10.17 -11.61
N LYS A 124 16.72 9.21 -11.14
CA LYS A 124 15.27 9.14 -11.44
C LYS A 124 14.47 10.28 -10.82
N TYR A 125 14.79 10.69 -9.58
CA TYR A 125 14.18 11.88 -8.98
C TYR A 125 14.60 13.16 -9.71
N CYS A 126 15.87 13.25 -10.12
CA CYS A 126 16.43 14.39 -10.84
C CYS A 126 15.79 14.53 -12.23
N LEU A 127 15.62 13.42 -12.96
CA LEU A 127 14.91 13.38 -14.24
C LEU A 127 13.47 13.88 -14.11
N ARG A 128 12.72 13.37 -13.14
CA ARG A 128 11.34 13.82 -12.90
C ARG A 128 11.26 15.29 -12.44
N GLY A 129 12.20 15.74 -11.60
CA GLY A 129 12.30 17.14 -11.19
C GLY A 129 12.58 18.09 -12.34
N ALA A 130 13.46 17.68 -13.27
CA ALA A 130 13.79 18.41 -14.49
C ALA A 130 12.60 18.48 -15.46
N GLU A 131 11.90 17.37 -15.68
CA GLU A 131 10.69 17.34 -16.54
C GLU A 131 9.54 18.20 -16.00
N TRP A 132 9.39 18.30 -14.68
CA TRP A 132 8.29 19.03 -14.03
C TRP A 132 8.68 20.44 -13.58
N GLY A 133 9.96 20.83 -13.66
CA GLY A 133 10.47 22.12 -13.23
C GLY A 133 10.49 22.34 -11.70
N VAL A 134 10.51 21.27 -10.89
CA VAL A 134 10.38 21.36 -9.42
C VAL A 134 11.51 20.64 -8.69
N GLY A 135 12.05 21.27 -7.63
CA GLY A 135 13.06 20.71 -6.74
C GLY A 135 14.50 21.06 -7.12
N ASP A 136 15.47 20.41 -6.47
CA ASP A 136 16.91 20.72 -6.59
C ASP A 136 17.50 20.47 -7.98
N CYS A 137 16.82 19.68 -8.81
CA CYS A 137 17.15 19.45 -10.23
C CYS A 137 16.25 20.21 -11.21
N SER A 138 15.57 21.27 -10.75
CA SER A 138 14.70 22.07 -11.60
C SER A 138 15.48 22.78 -12.73
N THR A 139 14.93 22.72 -13.93
CA THR A 139 15.40 23.48 -15.11
C THR A 139 14.67 24.83 -15.26
N GLN A 140 13.96 25.29 -14.22
CA GLN A 140 13.20 26.54 -14.27
C GLN A 140 14.15 27.73 -14.48
N GLY A 141 13.99 28.45 -15.59
CA GLY A 141 14.85 29.57 -15.98
C GLY A 141 15.99 29.22 -16.96
N MET A 142 16.15 27.95 -17.33
CA MET A 142 16.95 27.55 -18.50
C MET A 142 16.16 27.83 -19.79
N THR A 143 16.85 27.98 -20.93
CA THR A 143 16.17 28.01 -22.23
C THR A 143 15.57 26.64 -22.56
N GLU A 144 14.57 26.59 -23.45
CA GLU A 144 13.95 25.31 -23.81
C GLU A 144 14.92 24.31 -24.45
N GLN A 145 15.93 24.79 -25.17
CA GLN A 145 16.97 23.94 -25.76
C GLN A 145 17.83 23.31 -24.66
N GLU A 146 18.39 24.11 -23.76
CA GLU A 146 19.22 23.62 -22.66
C GLU A 146 18.45 22.68 -21.71
N ARG A 147 17.16 22.95 -21.44
CA ARG A 147 16.26 22.04 -20.72
C ARG A 147 16.18 20.68 -21.41
N ASN A 148 15.88 20.69 -22.71
CA ASN A 148 15.67 19.45 -23.47
C ASN A 148 16.97 18.63 -23.56
N ASP A 149 18.12 19.28 -23.72
CA ASP A 149 19.44 18.63 -23.70
C ASP A 149 19.77 18.03 -22.33
N PHE A 150 19.50 18.76 -21.25
CA PHE A 150 19.68 18.28 -19.87
C PHE A 150 18.79 17.07 -19.55
N VAL A 151 17.50 17.12 -19.91
CA VAL A 151 16.57 15.99 -19.76
C VAL A 151 17.04 14.80 -20.60
N THR A 152 17.52 15.02 -21.83
CA THR A 152 18.05 13.96 -22.70
C THR A 152 19.31 13.30 -22.12
N MET A 153 20.19 14.08 -21.47
CA MET A 153 21.33 13.54 -20.73
C MET A 153 20.87 12.68 -19.54
N LEU A 154 19.87 13.12 -18.78
CA LEU A 154 19.35 12.36 -17.64
C LEU A 154 18.67 11.06 -18.07
N LYS A 155 17.87 11.06 -19.15
CA LYS A 155 17.26 9.86 -19.75
C LYS A 155 18.30 8.81 -20.14
N LYS A 156 19.39 9.24 -20.79
CA LYS A 156 20.54 8.37 -21.10
C LYS A 156 21.21 7.76 -19.86
N LYS A 157 21.22 8.45 -18.71
CA LYS A 157 21.75 7.92 -17.43
C LYS A 157 20.79 6.95 -16.75
N THR A 158 19.49 7.22 -16.76
CA THR A 158 18.48 6.33 -16.14
C THR A 158 18.15 5.10 -16.97
N GLY A 159 18.58 5.07 -18.24
CA GLY A 159 18.29 3.98 -19.18
C GLY A 159 16.91 4.07 -19.81
N GLU A 160 16.22 5.20 -19.67
CA GLU A 160 14.95 5.49 -20.34
C GLU A 160 15.27 6.06 -21.74
N GLN A 161 14.77 5.40 -22.79
CA GLN A 161 14.88 5.83 -24.19
C GLN A 161 13.59 6.52 -24.64
#